data_AF-A0A7C7BXT4-F1
#
_entry.id   AF-A0A7C7BXT4-F1
#
_cell.length_a   1.000
_cell.length_b   1.000
_cell.length_c   1.000
_cell.angle_alpha   90.00
_cell.angle_beta   90.00
_cell.angle_gamma   90.00
#
_symmetry.space_group_name_H-M   'P 1'
#
loop_
_entity.id
_entity.type
_entity.pdbx_description
1 polymer ?
#
loop_
_entity_poly.entity_id
_entity_poly.type
_entity_poly.pdbx_seq_one_letter_code
_entity_poly.pdbx_strand_id
1 'polypeptide(L)'
;MIFFFIRPFIIFAGILLVSGCGSLPFLGTTEKPPLSGKRISILAQEQTLQADSITTGKKILLPAPTSNNEWPQAGGYANHAMHHIKISPNIKESWSIDIGSGTNDTDWLIAQPIMADGRVYTMDAETVIAAFNAISGD
;
A
#
# COMPACT_ATOMS: atom_id res chain seq x y z
N MET A 1 39.71 -54.45 10.84
CA MET A 1 38.34 -54.93 10.54
C MET A 1 37.28 -54.18 11.37
N ILE A 2 37.36 -52.85 11.46
CA ILE A 2 36.44 -52.01 12.28
C ILE A 2 35.86 -50.86 11.45
N PHE A 3 36.63 -50.30 10.51
CA PHE A 3 36.18 -49.20 9.64
C PHE A 3 35.08 -49.55 8.61
N PHE A 4 34.89 -50.82 8.25
CA PHE A 4 33.87 -51.25 7.29
C PHE A 4 32.44 -51.24 7.87
N PHE A 5 32.28 -51.41 9.18
CA PHE A 5 30.97 -51.42 9.85
C PHE A 5 30.46 -50.02 10.26
N ILE A 6 31.34 -49.00 10.27
CA ILE A 6 30.99 -47.62 10.68
C ILE A 6 30.30 -46.85 9.53
N ARG A 7 30.70 -47.08 8.27
CA ARG A 7 30.10 -46.44 7.08
C ARG A 7 28.60 -46.73 6.87
N PRO A 8 28.09 -47.97 6.96
CA PRO A 8 26.64 -48.21 6.82
C PRO A 8 25.84 -47.67 8.01
N PHE A 9 26.44 -47.56 9.20
CA PHE A 9 25.77 -47.05 10.40
C PHE A 9 25.53 -45.53 10.32
N ILE A 10 26.48 -44.77 9.77
CA ILE A 10 26.32 -43.31 9.54
C ILE A 10 25.26 -43.03 8.45
N ILE A 11 25.19 -43.86 7.41
CA ILE A 11 24.18 -43.75 6.35
C ILE A 11 22.78 -44.04 6.91
N PHE A 12 22.65 -45.07 7.76
CA PHE A 12 21.36 -45.42 8.39
C PHE A 12 20.87 -44.35 9.37
N ALA A 13 21.77 -43.72 10.13
CA ALA A 13 21.44 -42.61 11.02
C ALA A 13 20.98 -41.34 10.26
N GLY A 14 21.54 -41.07 9.07
CA GLY A 14 21.11 -39.94 8.22
C GLY A 14 19.70 -40.11 7.63
N ILE A 15 19.29 -41.34 7.30
CA ILE A 15 17.96 -41.63 6.75
C ILE A 15 16.85 -41.48 7.82
N LEU A 16 17.16 -41.78 9.08
CA LEU A 16 16.25 -41.59 10.21
C LEU A 16 15.97 -40.12 10.54
N LEU A 17 16.88 -39.19 10.19
CA LEU A 17 16.70 -37.76 10.44
C LEU A 17 15.81 -37.06 9.39
N VAL A 18 15.66 -37.64 8.20
CA VAL A 18 14.88 -37.02 7.09
C VAL A 18 13.43 -37.52 7.04
N SER A 19 13.09 -38.60 7.74
CA SER A 19 11.74 -39.19 7.72
C SER A 19 10.68 -38.40 8.52
N GLY A 20 11.05 -37.26 9.14
CA GLY A 20 10.16 -36.41 9.94
C GLY A 20 9.55 -35.19 9.23
N CYS A 21 9.79 -35.00 7.92
CA CYS A 21 9.43 -33.77 7.18
C CYS A 21 7.91 -33.57 6.93
N GLY A 22 7.03 -34.32 7.58
CA GLY A 22 5.56 -34.19 7.45
C GLY A 22 4.81 -33.90 8.75
N SER A 23 5.49 -33.95 9.91
CA SER A 23 4.87 -33.79 11.24
C SER A 23 5.18 -32.45 11.91
N LEU A 24 6.04 -31.62 11.30
CA LEU A 24 6.37 -30.29 11.79
C LEU A 24 5.31 -29.28 11.31
N PRO A 25 4.62 -28.55 12.22
CA PRO A 25 3.57 -27.58 11.86
C PRO A 25 4.00 -26.50 10.87
N PHE A 26 5.32 -26.27 10.76
CA PHE A 26 5.93 -25.27 9.89
C PHE A 26 6.18 -25.75 8.44
N LEU A 27 6.26 -27.07 8.19
CA LEU A 27 6.63 -27.63 6.87
C LEU A 27 5.43 -28.04 6.00
N GLY A 28 4.26 -27.46 6.27
CA GLY A 28 3.06 -27.66 5.47
C GLY A 28 2.16 -28.75 6.04
N THR A 29 1.40 -28.42 7.07
CA THR A 29 0.14 -29.14 7.32
C THR A 29 -0.76 -28.96 6.11
N THR A 30 -1.46 -30.02 5.71
CA THR A 30 -2.53 -29.95 4.70
C THR A 30 -3.44 -28.76 4.99
N GLU A 31 -3.54 -27.87 4.01
CA GLU A 31 -4.40 -26.69 4.08
C GLU A 31 -5.80 -27.13 4.50
N LYS A 32 -6.40 -26.45 5.48
CA LYS A 32 -7.72 -26.81 5.98
C LYS A 32 -8.68 -26.84 4.79
N PRO A 33 -9.53 -27.88 4.67
CA PRO A 33 -10.45 -27.98 3.55
C PRO A 33 -11.31 -26.70 3.50
N PRO A 34 -11.58 -26.18 2.29
CA PRO A 34 -12.37 -24.97 2.15
C PRO A 34 -13.73 -25.15 2.85
N LEU A 35 -14.22 -24.08 3.48
CA LEU A 35 -15.51 -24.10 4.18
C LEU A 35 -16.59 -24.67 3.28
N SER A 36 -17.37 -25.61 3.81
CA SER A 36 -18.50 -26.19 3.09
C SER A 36 -19.59 -25.14 2.90
N GLY A 37 -20.16 -25.08 1.71
CA GLY A 37 -21.25 -24.17 1.38
C GLY A 37 -21.22 -23.68 -0.06
N LYS A 38 -22.38 -23.22 -0.54
CA LYS A 38 -22.49 -22.56 -1.84
C LYS A 38 -22.01 -21.12 -1.69
N ARG A 39 -20.93 -20.75 -2.38
CA ARG A 39 -20.48 -19.35 -2.46
C ARG A 39 -21.51 -18.55 -3.27
N ILE A 40 -22.08 -17.52 -2.67
CA ILE A 40 -23.00 -16.58 -3.34
C ILE A 40 -22.20 -15.31 -3.62
N SER A 41 -22.21 -14.84 -4.87
CA SER A 41 -21.60 -13.56 -5.21
C SER A 41 -22.40 -12.43 -4.56
N ILE A 42 -21.73 -11.58 -3.78
CA ILE A 42 -22.30 -10.32 -3.27
C ILE A 42 -22.40 -9.24 -4.37
N LEU A 43 -21.79 -9.50 -5.54
CA LEU A 43 -21.81 -8.63 -6.72
C LEU A 43 -22.79 -9.12 -7.79
N ALA A 44 -23.77 -9.96 -7.42
CA ALA A 44 -24.81 -10.43 -8.36
C ALA A 44 -25.62 -9.28 -9.00
N GLN A 45 -25.52 -8.08 -8.45
CA GLN A 45 -26.08 -6.83 -8.95
C GLN A 45 -25.03 -5.94 -9.63
N GLU A 46 -24.12 -6.50 -10.43
CA GLU A 46 -23.34 -5.69 -11.38
C GLU A 46 -24.29 -5.12 -12.44
N GLN A 47 -24.84 -3.94 -12.16
CA GLN A 47 -25.40 -3.10 -13.21
C GLN A 47 -24.24 -2.72 -14.11
N THR A 48 -24.32 -3.09 -15.39
CA THR A 48 -23.44 -2.53 -16.41
C THR A 48 -23.62 -1.02 -16.39
N LEU A 49 -22.53 -0.28 -16.19
CA LEU A 49 -22.55 1.18 -16.21
C LEU A 49 -23.10 1.64 -17.56
N GLN A 50 -24.30 2.21 -17.55
CA GLN A 50 -24.93 2.81 -18.72
C GLN A 50 -24.88 4.33 -18.56
N ALA A 51 -24.55 5.03 -19.66
CA ALA A 51 -24.57 6.48 -19.67
C ALA A 51 -25.99 6.98 -19.39
N ASP A 52 -26.12 7.94 -18.48
CA ASP A 52 -27.40 8.57 -18.18
C ASP A 52 -27.91 9.37 -19.39
N SER A 53 -29.04 8.93 -19.94
CA SER A 53 -29.68 9.55 -21.08
C SER A 53 -30.07 11.01 -20.82
N ILE A 54 -30.34 11.39 -19.56
CA ILE A 54 -30.68 12.75 -19.13
C ILE A 54 -29.46 13.68 -19.17
N THR A 55 -28.24 13.14 -19.08
CA THR A 55 -27.00 13.92 -19.06
C THR A 55 -26.35 14.04 -20.44
N THR A 56 -26.82 13.27 -21.43
CA THR A 56 -26.39 13.36 -22.83
C THR A 56 -26.53 14.79 -23.36
N GLY A 57 -25.42 15.35 -23.85
CA GLY A 57 -25.37 16.69 -24.47
C GLY A 57 -25.32 17.87 -23.48
N LYS A 58 -25.36 17.63 -22.17
CA LYS A 58 -25.16 18.71 -21.19
C LYS A 58 -23.68 19.11 -21.15
N LYS A 59 -23.42 20.41 -21.34
CA LYS A 59 -22.08 20.97 -21.18
C LYS A 59 -21.76 21.11 -19.69
N ILE A 60 -20.73 20.42 -19.22
CA ILE A 60 -20.20 20.58 -17.87
C ILE A 60 -19.41 21.89 -17.83
N LEU A 61 -19.89 22.85 -17.04
CA LEU A 61 -19.21 24.11 -16.78
C LEU A 61 -18.63 24.04 -15.36
N LEU A 62 -17.29 24.03 -15.28
CA LEU A 62 -16.60 24.12 -14.01
C LEU A 62 -16.36 25.60 -13.66
N PRO A 63 -16.32 25.96 -12.37
CA PRO A 63 -15.80 27.25 -11.93
C PRO A 63 -14.39 27.49 -12.46
N ALA A 64 -13.93 28.74 -12.52
CA ALA A 64 -12.55 29.03 -12.90
C ALA A 64 -11.55 28.35 -11.91
N PRO A 65 -10.40 27.83 -12.40
CA PRO A 65 -9.43 27.20 -11.52
C PRO A 65 -8.78 28.23 -10.60
N THR A 66 -8.51 27.83 -9.36
CA THR A 66 -7.97 28.71 -8.31
C THR A 66 -6.57 28.27 -7.90
N SER A 67 -5.71 29.22 -7.52
CA SER A 67 -4.39 28.88 -6.96
C SER A 67 -4.57 28.21 -5.60
N ASN A 68 -3.75 27.19 -5.32
CA ASN A 68 -3.74 26.52 -4.03
C ASN A 68 -2.38 26.71 -3.35
N ASN A 69 -2.31 27.64 -2.40
CA ASN A 69 -1.06 27.95 -1.71
C ASN A 69 -0.80 27.01 -0.54
N GLU A 70 -1.85 26.39 0.01
CA GLU A 70 -1.78 25.55 1.20
C GLU A 70 -2.79 24.39 1.11
N TRP A 71 -2.51 23.32 1.83
CA TRP A 71 -3.44 22.22 2.10
C TRP A 71 -3.18 21.74 3.54
N PRO A 72 -3.70 22.46 4.55
CA PRO A 72 -3.29 22.25 5.94
C PRO A 72 -3.84 20.97 6.57
N GLN A 73 -4.70 20.22 5.86
CA GLN A 73 -5.34 19.01 6.37
C GLN A 73 -5.25 17.87 5.35
N ALA A 74 -5.37 16.62 5.84
CA ALA A 74 -5.56 15.46 4.98
C ALA A 74 -6.85 15.64 4.16
N GLY A 75 -6.75 15.51 2.83
CA GLY A 75 -7.84 15.86 1.92
C GLY A 75 -8.01 17.37 1.67
N GLY A 76 -7.05 18.21 2.09
CA GLY A 76 -7.01 19.63 1.78
C GLY A 76 -7.45 20.54 2.92
N TYR A 77 -8.75 20.63 3.10
CA TYR A 77 -9.44 21.50 4.05
C TYR A 77 -10.50 20.70 4.81
N ALA A 78 -11.16 21.33 5.79
CA ALA A 78 -12.17 20.67 6.64
C ALA A 78 -13.34 20.00 5.88
N ASN A 79 -13.56 20.38 4.62
CA ASN A 79 -14.56 19.77 3.74
C ASN A 79 -14.05 18.53 2.97
N HIS A 80 -12.77 18.16 3.13
CA HIS A 80 -12.07 17.11 2.37
C HIS A 80 -12.20 17.28 0.84
N ALA A 81 -12.25 18.53 0.36
CA ALA A 81 -12.45 18.85 -1.05
C ALA A 81 -11.53 19.99 -1.52
N MET A 82 -10.62 19.65 -2.42
CA MET A 82 -9.67 20.57 -3.03
C MET A 82 -10.23 21.39 -4.21
N HIS A 83 -11.36 20.98 -4.77
CA HIS A 83 -12.04 21.63 -5.91
C HIS A 83 -11.14 21.80 -7.16
N HIS A 84 -11.46 22.75 -8.03
CA HIS A 84 -10.76 23.00 -9.29
C HIS A 84 -9.49 23.82 -9.05
N ILE A 85 -8.36 23.13 -8.81
CA ILE A 85 -7.05 23.76 -8.62
C ILE A 85 -6.42 24.13 -9.97
N LYS A 86 -5.78 25.29 -10.02
CA LYS A 86 -4.94 25.73 -11.13
C LYS A 86 -3.59 25.00 -11.11
N ILE A 87 -3.25 24.36 -12.24
CA ILE A 87 -1.96 23.70 -12.45
C ILE A 87 -1.23 24.29 -13.66
N SER A 88 0.10 24.19 -13.67
CA SER A 88 0.92 24.57 -14.83
C SER A 88 0.57 23.70 -16.05
N PRO A 89 0.55 24.26 -17.28
CA PRO A 89 0.35 23.46 -18.49
C PRO A 89 1.48 22.44 -18.72
N ASN A 90 2.65 22.68 -18.13
CA ASN A 90 3.78 21.75 -18.16
C ASN A 90 4.15 21.38 -16.71
N ILE A 91 3.97 20.11 -16.36
CA ILE A 91 4.32 19.58 -15.03
C ILE A 91 5.72 18.99 -15.12
N LYS A 92 6.58 19.38 -14.18
CA LYS A 92 7.91 18.80 -13.98
C LYS A 92 8.14 18.68 -12.48
N GLU A 93 9.06 17.80 -12.09
CA GLU A 93 9.50 17.68 -10.71
C GLU A 93 10.13 19.01 -10.23
N SER A 94 9.76 19.45 -9.02
CA SER A 94 10.33 20.65 -8.40
C SER A 94 11.54 20.30 -7.54
N TRP A 95 11.41 19.27 -6.70
CA TRP A 95 12.44 18.69 -5.84
C TRP A 95 11.98 17.32 -5.35
N SER A 96 12.91 16.55 -4.79
CA SER A 96 12.67 15.26 -4.15
C SER A 96 13.57 15.13 -2.92
N ILE A 97 13.02 14.56 -1.84
CA ILE A 97 13.73 14.34 -0.58
C ILE A 97 13.25 13.05 0.08
N ASP A 98 14.15 12.39 0.80
CA ASP A 98 13.81 11.26 1.67
C ASP A 98 13.16 11.77 2.97
N ILE A 99 12.02 11.19 3.33
CA ILE A 99 11.24 11.58 4.51
C ILE A 99 11.41 10.61 5.68
N GLY A 100 12.19 9.53 5.51
CA GLY A 100 12.44 8.52 6.55
C GLY A 100 11.93 7.12 6.18
N SER A 101 11.49 6.37 7.19
CA SER A 101 11.12 4.97 7.04
C SER A 101 9.81 4.76 6.26
N GLY A 102 9.83 3.83 5.31
CA GLY A 102 8.64 3.39 4.56
C GLY A 102 7.88 2.24 5.25
N THR A 103 6.79 1.79 4.62
CA THR A 103 5.99 0.64 5.09
C THR A 103 6.82 -0.64 5.19
N ASN A 104 6.64 -1.40 6.26
CA ASN A 104 7.16 -2.75 6.48
C ASN A 104 6.03 -3.70 6.99
N ASP A 105 6.38 -4.91 7.45
CA ASP A 105 5.39 -5.92 7.89
C ASP A 105 4.56 -5.49 9.11
N THR A 106 5.09 -4.60 9.95
CA THR A 106 4.48 -4.13 11.20
C THR A 106 4.06 -2.66 11.17
N ASP A 107 4.75 -1.82 10.38
CA ASP A 107 4.59 -0.36 10.35
C ASP A 107 4.16 0.11 8.97
N TRP A 108 3.12 0.93 8.92
CA TRP A 108 2.46 1.30 7.66
C TRP A 108 2.53 2.82 7.46
N LEU A 109 3.08 3.26 6.33
CA LEU A 109 3.08 4.67 5.93
C LEU A 109 1.71 5.06 5.37
N ILE A 110 0.83 5.54 6.26
CA ILE A 110 -0.54 5.98 5.92
C ILE A 110 -0.76 7.49 6.10
N ALA A 111 0.23 8.19 6.67
CA ALA A 111 0.16 9.63 6.88
C ALA A 111 0.18 10.38 5.55
N GLN A 112 -0.86 11.18 5.31
CA GLN A 112 -0.89 12.09 4.17
C GLN A 112 -0.09 13.35 4.49
N PRO A 113 0.79 13.81 3.59
CA PRO A 113 1.51 15.06 3.80
C PRO A 113 0.56 16.26 3.76
N ILE A 114 0.86 17.29 4.55
CA ILE A 114 0.14 18.56 4.53
C ILE A 114 1.08 19.71 4.15
N MET A 115 0.55 20.81 3.61
CA MET A 115 1.32 22.02 3.32
C MET A 115 0.67 23.21 4.03
N ALA A 116 1.45 23.92 4.84
CA ALA A 116 1.03 25.13 5.54
C ALA A 116 2.25 26.02 5.78
N ASP A 117 2.07 27.34 5.81
CA ASP A 117 3.13 28.30 6.15
C ASP A 117 4.39 28.14 5.28
N GLY A 118 4.22 27.82 4.00
CA GLY A 118 5.32 27.63 3.05
C GLY A 118 6.17 26.38 3.30
N ARG A 119 5.67 25.41 4.08
CA ARG A 119 6.35 24.15 4.38
C ARG A 119 5.47 22.94 4.09
N VAL A 120 6.11 21.85 3.69
CA VAL A 120 5.51 20.52 3.59
C VAL A 120 5.84 19.76 4.86
N TYR A 121 4.83 19.28 5.56
CA TYR A 121 4.96 18.44 6.75
C TYR A 121 4.64 17.00 6.39
N THR A 122 5.52 16.10 6.80
CA THR A 122 5.38 14.66 6.57
C THR A 122 5.56 13.90 7.88
N MET A 123 5.08 12.67 7.90
CA MET A 123 5.35 11.72 8.97
C MET A 123 5.69 10.38 8.34
N ASP A 124 6.79 9.76 8.76
CA ASP A 124 7.22 8.47 8.24
C ASP A 124 6.50 7.29 8.94
N ALA A 125 6.84 6.05 8.57
CA ALA A 125 6.21 4.85 9.15
C ALA A 125 6.57 4.64 10.63
N GLU A 126 7.67 5.22 11.12
CA GLU A 126 8.13 5.16 12.51
C GLU A 126 7.61 6.33 13.35
N THR A 127 6.65 7.11 12.84
CA THR A 127 6.07 8.30 13.50
C THR A 127 7.08 9.45 13.68
N VAL A 128 8.09 9.54 12.82
CA VAL A 128 9.01 10.68 12.78
C VAL A 128 8.41 11.79 11.91
N ILE A 129 8.31 13.00 12.48
CA ILE A 129 7.79 14.18 11.77
C ILE A 129 8.94 14.98 11.19
N ALA A 130 8.82 15.36 9.91
CA ALA A 130 9.74 16.25 9.23
C ALA A 130 8.99 17.41 8.56
N ALA A 131 9.70 18.52 8.35
CA ALA A 131 9.17 19.71 7.71
C ALA A 131 10.18 20.28 6.72
N PHE A 132 9.75 20.47 5.47
CA PHE A 132 10.60 20.89 4.35
C PHE A 132 10.10 22.19 3.75
N ASN A 133 10.98 23.02 3.21
CA ASN A 133 10.60 24.18 2.43
C ASN A 133 9.75 23.75 1.21
N ALA A 134 8.57 24.34 1.01
CA ALA A 134 7.67 23.95 -0.08
C ALA A 134 8.24 24.16 -1.49
N ILE A 135 9.19 25.09 -1.65
CA ILE A 135 9.77 25.46 -2.94
C ILE A 135 11.12 24.78 -3.18
N SER A 136 12.00 24.68 -2.17
CA SER A 136 13.34 24.10 -2.33
C SER A 136 13.48 22.66 -1.84
N GLY A 137 12.66 22.23 -0.89
CA GLY A 137 12.77 20.92 -0.24
C GLY A 137 13.76 20.84 0.93
N ASP A 138 14.45 21.92 1.27
CA ASP A 138 15.44 21.98 2.37
C ASP A 138 14.81 22.09 3.78
#